data_AF-A0A8C6ZSH9-F1
#
_entry.id   AF-A0A8C6ZSH9-F1
#
_cell.length_a   1.000
_cell.length_b   1.000
_cell.length_c   1.000
_cell.angle_alpha   90.00
_cell.angle_beta   90.00
_cell.angle_gamma   90.00
#
_symmetry.space_group_name_H-M   'P 1'
#
loop_
_entity.id
_entity.type
_entity.pdbx_description
1 polymer ?
#
loop_
_entity_poly.entity_id
_entity_poly.type
_entity_poly.pdbx_seq_one_letter_code
_entity_poly.pdbx_strand_id
1 'polypeptide(L)'
;MAGPPPPCATLLVFTLLFLCTEAEGFAALQTKVFKYRIWDMDQKLLYLRNDQLVAGHLQGANAALEEKVFWVPNRSFAQARQPVILGIQNGTRCLASPAAPRPTLRLEDGMWRFESAANPGWFLCTSARAHEPLGLARGPDATRVLDFYFQLC
;
A
#
# COMPACT_ATOMS: atom_id res chain seq x y z
N MET A 1 16.85 30.88 -34.57
CA MET A 1 17.40 29.87 -33.64
C MET A 1 17.01 30.30 -32.23
N ALA A 2 15.93 29.73 -31.71
CA ALA A 2 15.48 29.97 -30.33
C ALA A 2 16.11 28.89 -29.44
N GLY A 3 16.78 29.30 -28.36
CA GLY A 3 17.32 28.39 -27.35
C GLY A 3 16.21 27.69 -26.58
N PRO A 4 16.53 26.60 -25.85
CA PRO A 4 15.53 25.88 -25.06
C PRO A 4 14.95 26.81 -23.99
N PRO A 5 13.62 26.77 -23.75
CA PRO A 5 13.00 27.58 -22.72
C PRO A 5 13.51 27.17 -21.33
N PRO A 6 13.64 28.10 -20.37
CA PRO A 6 14.00 27.78 -19.00
C PRO A 6 12.92 26.88 -18.36
N PRO A 7 13.27 26.05 -17.35
CA PRO A 7 12.28 25.27 -16.63
C PRO A 7 11.34 26.24 -15.91
N CYS A 8 10.16 26.42 -16.50
CA CYS A 8 9.04 27.06 -15.85
C CYS A 8 8.66 26.16 -14.67
N ALA A 9 8.88 26.63 -13.45
CA ALA A 9 8.36 26.00 -12.25
C ALA A 9 6.84 26.17 -12.23
N THR A 10 6.16 25.46 -13.13
CA THR A 10 4.75 25.17 -12.98
C THR A 10 4.68 24.18 -11.83
N LEU A 11 4.31 24.67 -10.66
CA LEU A 11 3.75 23.87 -9.58
C LEU A 11 2.48 23.22 -10.13
N LEU A 12 2.66 22.16 -10.92
CA LEU A 12 1.60 21.30 -11.37
C LEU A 12 1.24 20.47 -10.15
N VAL A 13 0.20 20.90 -9.44
CA VAL A 13 -0.58 20.02 -8.58
C VAL A 13 -0.99 18.85 -9.47
N PHE A 14 -0.20 17.77 -9.40
CA PHE A 14 -0.34 16.54 -10.17
C PHE A 14 -1.63 15.83 -9.76
N THR A 15 -2.74 16.41 -10.21
CA THR A 15 -4.02 15.76 -10.41
C THR A 15 -3.86 14.97 -11.73
N LEU A 16 -3.10 13.88 -11.69
CA LEU A 16 -2.91 13.01 -12.85
C LEU A 16 -4.02 11.96 -12.87
N LEU A 17 -5.15 12.39 -13.41
CA LEU A 17 -6.07 11.57 -14.17
C LEU A 17 -5.37 11.13 -15.48
N PHE A 18 -5.73 9.92 -15.93
CA PHE A 18 -5.46 9.27 -17.22
C PHE A 18 -4.09 8.62 -17.43
N LEU A 19 -4.04 7.31 -17.13
CA LEU A 19 -4.22 6.20 -18.08
C LEU A 19 -4.94 5.08 -17.30
N CYS A 20 -6.07 4.50 -17.69
CA CYS A 20 -6.51 4.16 -19.03
C CYS A 20 -7.97 4.57 -19.30
N THR A 21 -8.16 5.07 -20.50
CA THR A 21 -9.37 4.93 -21.30
C THR A 21 -9.83 3.48 -21.37
N GLU A 22 -10.69 3.05 -20.44
CA GLU A 22 -11.77 2.08 -20.62
C GLU A 22 -12.81 2.38 -19.53
N ALA A 23 -13.61 3.42 -19.74
CA ALA A 23 -14.61 3.92 -18.81
C ALA A 23 -15.86 3.03 -18.66
N GLU A 24 -15.86 1.80 -19.18
CA GLU A 24 -17.05 0.92 -19.23
C GLU A 24 -16.83 -0.46 -18.57
N GLY A 25 -15.73 -0.69 -17.85
CA GLY A 25 -15.35 -2.03 -17.34
C GLY A 25 -15.18 -2.17 -15.81
N PHE A 26 -15.35 -1.12 -15.01
CA PHE A 26 -14.97 -1.16 -13.58
C PHE A 26 -15.94 -1.92 -12.66
N ALA A 27 -17.09 -2.39 -13.18
CA ALA A 27 -18.00 -3.24 -12.43
C ALA A 27 -17.48 -4.69 -12.24
N ALA A 28 -16.42 -5.08 -12.96
CA ALA A 28 -15.90 -6.46 -12.97
C ALA A 28 -14.45 -6.60 -12.47
N LEU A 29 -13.96 -5.69 -11.63
CA LEU A 29 -12.72 -5.93 -10.89
C LEU A 29 -12.98 -6.91 -9.74
N GLN A 30 -13.03 -8.20 -10.10
CA GLN A 30 -12.47 -9.26 -9.27
C GLN A 30 -11.17 -8.72 -8.67
N THR A 31 -10.99 -8.86 -7.37
CA THR A 31 -9.89 -8.29 -6.57
C THR A 31 -8.53 -8.81 -7.05
N LYS A 32 -8.04 -8.27 -8.17
CA LYS A 32 -6.74 -8.56 -8.73
C LYS A 32 -5.75 -7.69 -7.99
N VAL A 33 -4.90 -8.30 -7.16
CA VAL A 33 -3.76 -7.59 -6.61
C VAL A 33 -2.80 -7.32 -7.75
N PHE A 34 -2.43 -6.06 -7.93
CA PHE A 34 -1.58 -5.71 -9.04
C PHE A 34 -0.15 -5.51 -8.58
N LYS A 35 0.78 -6.20 -9.26
CA LYS A 35 2.23 -6.05 -9.08
C LYS A 35 2.78 -5.12 -10.14
N TYR A 36 3.39 -4.02 -9.72
CA TYR A 36 3.94 -3.00 -10.60
C TYR A 36 5.36 -2.61 -10.21
N ARG A 37 6.00 -1.92 -11.16
CA ARG A 37 7.24 -1.20 -10.96
C ARG A 37 6.93 0.29 -10.86
N ILE A 38 7.54 0.97 -9.91
CA ILE A 38 7.42 2.42 -9.73
C ILE A 38 8.83 3.03 -9.79
N TRP A 39 8.96 4.11 -10.54
CA TRP A 39 10.19 4.89 -10.63
C TRP A 39 9.85 6.36 -10.84
N ASP A 40 10.79 7.24 -10.52
CA ASP A 40 10.61 8.67 -10.73
C ASP A 40 11.15 9.15 -12.09
N MET A 41 10.91 10.43 -12.39
CA MET A 41 11.31 11.04 -13.66
C MET A 41 12.83 11.05 -13.87
N ASP A 42 13.62 11.03 -12.80
CA ASP A 42 15.09 10.95 -12.86
C ASP A 42 15.60 9.51 -13.01
N GLN A 43 14.70 8.55 -13.29
CA GLN A 43 15.02 7.12 -13.43
C GLN A 43 15.53 6.46 -12.14
N LYS A 44 15.11 6.95 -10.96
CA LYS A 44 15.41 6.28 -9.69
C LYS A 44 14.36 5.19 -9.42
N LEU A 45 14.85 3.97 -9.17
CA LEU A 45 14.03 2.82 -8.80
C LEU A 45 13.88 2.76 -7.28
N LEU A 46 12.76 2.20 -6.82
CA LEU A 46 12.54 1.94 -5.41
C LEU A 46 13.29 0.67 -4.99
N TYR A 47 13.95 0.72 -3.83
CA TYR A 47 14.58 -0.44 -3.20
C TYR A 47 14.55 -0.31 -1.68
N LEU A 48 14.72 -1.43 -0.99
CA LEU A 48 14.76 -1.45 0.46
C LEU A 48 16.19 -1.25 0.97
N ARG A 49 16.37 -0.32 1.91
CA ARG A 49 17.66 -0.09 2.59
C ARG A 49 17.41 0.32 4.03
N ASN A 50 18.03 -0.37 4.99
CA ASN A 50 17.94 -0.07 6.42
C ASN A 50 16.48 0.12 6.90
N ASP A 51 15.61 -0.79 6.50
CA ASP A 51 14.18 -0.76 6.82
C ASP A 51 13.38 0.44 6.29
N GLN A 52 13.90 1.11 5.26
CA GLN A 52 13.22 2.19 4.56
C GLN A 52 13.16 1.92 3.06
N LEU A 53 12.02 2.27 2.46
CA LEU A 53 11.88 2.30 1.01
C LEU A 53 12.51 3.58 0.49
N VAL A 54 13.55 3.45 -0.34
CA VAL A 54 14.35 4.56 -0.85
C VAL A 54 14.39 4.53 -2.38
N ALA A 55 14.66 5.68 -2.99
CA ALA A 55 14.82 5.81 -4.44
C ALA A 55 16.30 5.96 -4.80
N GLY A 56 16.78 5.22 -5.80
CA GLY A 56 18.14 5.37 -6.32
C GLY A 56 18.35 4.81 -7.72
N HIS A 57 19.46 5.18 -8.35
CA HIS A 57 19.87 4.64 -9.64
C HIS A 57 20.48 3.24 -9.45
N LEU A 58 19.70 2.20 -9.74
CA LEU A 58 20.18 0.82 -9.67
C LEU A 58 20.67 0.37 -11.05
N GLN A 59 21.91 -0.12 -11.10
CA GLN A 59 22.56 -0.60 -12.33
C GLN A 59 23.45 -1.82 -12.03
N GLY A 60 23.75 -2.59 -13.07
CA GLY A 60 24.57 -3.80 -12.94
C GLY A 60 23.99 -4.78 -11.92
N ALA A 61 24.83 -5.30 -11.03
CA ALA A 61 24.41 -6.23 -9.98
C ALA A 61 23.35 -5.64 -9.02
N ASN A 62 23.35 -4.32 -8.81
CA ASN A 62 22.41 -3.66 -7.92
C ASN A 62 20.99 -3.58 -8.50
N ALA A 63 20.80 -3.86 -9.80
CA ALA A 63 19.47 -3.91 -10.40
C ALA A 63 18.57 -4.98 -9.74
N ALA A 64 19.16 -6.03 -9.14
CA ALA A 64 18.43 -7.05 -8.41
C ALA A 64 17.82 -6.56 -7.08
N LEU A 65 18.24 -5.39 -6.57
CA LEU A 65 17.70 -4.79 -5.35
C LEU A 65 16.34 -4.09 -5.57
N GLU A 66 15.90 -3.94 -6.83
CA GLU A 66 14.66 -3.27 -7.16
C GLU A 66 13.46 -3.92 -6.45
N GLU A 67 12.76 -3.13 -5.63
CA GLU A 67 11.56 -3.55 -4.93
C GLU A 67 10.34 -3.45 -5.86
N LYS A 68 9.47 -4.47 -5.81
CA LYS A 68 8.22 -4.47 -6.55
C LYS A 68 7.10 -3.98 -5.64
N VAL A 69 6.28 -3.08 -6.16
CA VAL A 69 5.17 -2.49 -5.40
C VAL A 69 3.87 -3.17 -5.81
N PHE A 70 3.09 -3.54 -4.80
CA PHE A 70 1.76 -4.08 -4.93
C PHE A 70 0.76 -3.01 -4.49
N TRP A 71 -0.42 -2.96 -5.10
CA TRP A 71 -1.46 -2.09 -4.59
C TRP A 71 -2.86 -2.65 -4.73
N VAL A 72 -3.73 -2.17 -3.83
CA VAL A 72 -5.16 -2.47 -3.83
C VAL A 72 -5.96 -1.17 -3.66
N PRO A 73 -7.12 -1.02 -4.31
CA PRO A 73 -8.01 0.11 -4.07
C PRO A 73 -8.52 0.13 -2.62
N ASN A 74 -8.54 1.29 -1.99
CA ASN A 74 -9.04 1.48 -0.63
C ASN A 74 -10.48 2.00 -0.63
N ARG A 75 -11.45 1.10 -0.70
CA ARG A 75 -12.88 1.45 -0.86
C ARG A 75 -13.50 2.14 0.37
N SER A 76 -12.76 2.28 1.48
CA SER A 76 -13.25 3.00 2.67
C SER A 76 -13.25 4.52 2.51
N PHE A 77 -12.64 5.08 1.46
CA PHE A 77 -12.68 6.52 1.18
C PHE A 77 -13.51 6.82 -0.09
N ALA A 78 -13.88 8.09 -0.25
CA ALA A 78 -14.66 8.58 -1.38
C ALA A 78 -14.04 8.15 -2.73
N GLN A 79 -14.83 7.44 -3.54
CA GLN A 79 -14.38 6.81 -4.79
C GLN A 79 -13.78 7.80 -5.80
N ALA A 80 -14.22 9.06 -5.78
CA ALA A 80 -13.71 10.12 -6.66
C ALA A 80 -12.19 10.37 -6.51
N ARG A 81 -11.57 9.95 -5.41
CA ARG A 81 -10.13 10.12 -5.15
C ARG A 81 -9.28 8.89 -5.49
N GLN A 82 -9.89 7.77 -5.89
CA GLN A 82 -9.21 6.50 -6.20
C GLN A 82 -8.10 6.13 -5.20
N PRO A 83 -8.41 6.09 -3.90
CA PRO A 83 -7.44 5.83 -2.85
C PRO A 83 -6.81 4.44 -3.00
N VAL A 84 -5.54 4.29 -2.65
CA VAL A 84 -4.79 3.03 -2.77
C VAL A 84 -4.03 2.70 -1.49
N ILE A 85 -3.86 1.41 -1.22
CA ILE A 85 -2.88 0.91 -0.24
C ILE A 85 -1.70 0.35 -1.04
N LEU A 86 -0.48 0.76 -0.67
CA LEU A 86 0.75 0.29 -1.29
C LEU A 86 1.43 -0.73 -0.38
N GLY A 87 1.76 -1.90 -0.93
CA GLY A 87 2.50 -2.97 -0.29
C GLY A 87 3.83 -3.24 -1.00
N ILE A 88 4.81 -3.73 -0.25
CA ILE A 88 6.10 -4.23 -0.75
C ILE A 88 6.33 -5.65 -0.23
N GLN A 89 7.41 -6.32 -0.64
CA GLN A 89 7.75 -7.68 -0.18
C GLN A 89 6.59 -8.67 -0.36
N ASN A 90 5.96 -8.66 -1.53
CA ASN A 90 4.77 -9.47 -1.84
C ASN A 90 3.56 -9.20 -0.92
N GLY A 91 3.45 -7.97 -0.39
CA GLY A 91 2.32 -7.52 0.42
C GLY A 91 2.45 -7.79 1.91
N THR A 92 3.57 -8.35 2.38
CA THR A 92 3.81 -8.57 3.81
C THR A 92 4.11 -7.30 4.58
N ARG A 93 4.38 -6.19 3.89
CA ARG A 93 4.57 -4.86 4.49
C ARG A 93 3.88 -3.79 3.66
N CYS A 94 3.38 -2.77 4.33
CA CYS A 94 2.69 -1.64 3.67
C CYS A 94 3.35 -0.31 3.98
N LEU A 95 3.20 0.64 3.05
CA LEU A 95 3.53 2.04 3.31
C LEU A 95 2.41 2.66 4.15
N ALA A 96 2.80 3.24 5.28
CA ALA A 96 1.92 3.92 6.21
C ALA A 96 2.37 5.36 6.44
N SER A 97 1.40 6.21 6.79
CA SER A 97 1.64 7.57 7.29
C SER A 97 0.87 7.76 8.59
N PRO A 98 1.45 7.40 9.75
CA PRO A 98 0.79 7.55 11.04
C PRO A 98 0.37 9.00 11.31
N ALA A 99 -0.73 9.17 12.05
CA ALA A 99 -1.19 10.50 12.45
C ALA A 99 -0.15 11.19 13.34
N ALA A 100 0.40 12.30 12.86
CA ALA A 100 1.39 13.11 13.56
C ALA A 100 1.32 14.57 13.07
N PRO A 101 1.78 15.56 13.87
CA PRO A 101 1.82 16.95 13.45
C PRO A 101 2.64 17.18 12.17
N ARG A 102 3.62 16.30 11.90
CA ARG A 102 4.38 16.25 10.66
C ARG A 102 4.22 14.86 10.05
N PRO A 103 3.72 14.74 8.80
CA PRO A 103 3.56 13.45 8.16
C PRO A 103 4.92 12.79 7.92
N THR A 104 5.00 11.49 8.17
CA THR A 104 6.19 10.67 7.90
C THR A 104 5.76 9.40 7.20
N LEU A 105 6.53 8.94 6.22
CA LEU A 105 6.34 7.62 5.64
C LEU A 105 7.12 6.58 6.45
N ARG A 106 6.46 5.46 6.72
CA ARG A 106 7.04 4.30 7.40
C ARG A 106 6.58 3.02 6.72
N LEU A 107 7.36 1.97 6.90
CA LEU A 107 6.93 0.62 6.57
C LEU A 107 6.34 0.00 7.83
N GLU A 108 5.12 -0.53 7.69
CA GLU A 108 4.47 -1.31 8.73
C GLU A 108 4.47 -2.77 8.32
N ASP A 109 4.87 -3.61 9.27
CA ASP A 109 4.83 -5.06 9.10
C ASP A 109 3.38 -5.53 9.11
N GLY A 110 3.12 -6.57 8.32
CA GLY A 110 1.79 -7.05 8.00
C GLY A 110 1.10 -7.82 9.12
N MET A 111 1.11 -7.28 10.34
CA MET A 111 0.26 -7.71 11.43
C MET A 111 -1.02 -6.87 11.41
N TRP A 112 -2.12 -7.48 11.03
CA TRP A 112 -3.38 -6.79 10.76
C TRP A 112 -4.44 -7.18 11.75
N ARG A 113 -5.25 -6.18 12.14
CA ARG A 113 -6.50 -6.38 12.88
C ARG A 113 -7.66 -5.97 12.01
N PHE A 114 -8.65 -6.84 11.92
CA PHE A 114 -9.84 -6.60 11.09
C PHE A 114 -11.00 -6.18 11.98
N GLU A 115 -11.32 -4.88 12.00
CA GLU A 115 -12.46 -4.35 12.73
C GLU A 115 -13.76 -4.54 11.94
N SER A 116 -14.84 -4.92 12.63
CA SER A 116 -16.18 -5.00 12.07
C SER A 116 -16.72 -3.61 11.77
N ALA A 117 -16.90 -3.29 10.48
CA ALA A 117 -17.51 -2.02 10.07
C ALA A 117 -18.95 -1.82 10.61
N ALA A 118 -19.69 -2.92 10.80
CA ALA A 118 -21.05 -2.88 11.35
C ALA A 118 -21.08 -2.78 12.89
N ASN A 119 -19.99 -3.14 13.57
CA ASN A 119 -19.90 -3.14 15.03
C ASN A 119 -18.56 -2.54 15.48
N PRO A 120 -18.42 -1.20 15.49
CA PRO A 120 -17.18 -0.55 15.89
C PRO A 120 -16.67 -1.00 17.26
N GLY A 121 -15.37 -1.21 17.36
CA GLY A 121 -14.68 -1.75 18.53
C GLY A 121 -14.68 -3.27 18.65
N TRP A 122 -15.21 -4.02 17.67
CA TRP A 122 -15.11 -5.48 17.61
C TRP A 122 -14.19 -5.92 16.48
N PHE A 123 -13.22 -6.77 16.78
CA PHE A 123 -12.21 -7.26 15.87
C PHE A 123 -12.35 -8.75 15.63
N LEU A 124 -12.06 -9.22 14.42
CA LEU A 124 -11.88 -10.64 14.11
C LEU A 124 -10.83 -11.24 15.05
N CYS A 125 -11.08 -12.44 15.58
CA CYS A 125 -10.10 -13.15 16.40
C CYS A 125 -10.16 -14.67 16.20
N THR A 126 -9.04 -15.34 16.44
CA THR A 126 -8.96 -16.79 16.65
C THR A 126 -8.87 -17.11 18.14
N SER A 127 -9.28 -18.32 18.52
CA SER A 127 -8.95 -18.88 19.83
C SER A 127 -7.46 -19.24 19.89
N ALA A 128 -6.88 -19.20 21.09
CA ALA A 128 -5.57 -19.78 21.36
C ALA A 128 -5.55 -21.31 21.18
N ARG A 129 -6.73 -21.95 21.15
CA ARG A 129 -6.88 -23.39 20.87
C ARG A 129 -7.16 -23.63 19.39
N ALA A 130 -6.52 -24.66 18.83
CA ALA A 130 -6.75 -25.09 17.47
C ALA A 130 -8.17 -25.61 17.27
N HIS A 131 -8.67 -25.49 16.03
CA HIS A 131 -9.98 -26.02 15.58
C HIS A 131 -11.22 -25.39 16.25
N GLU A 132 -11.07 -24.28 16.94
CA GLU A 132 -12.19 -23.46 17.39
C GLU A 132 -12.68 -22.52 16.27
N PRO A 133 -13.97 -22.15 16.26
CA PRO A 133 -14.50 -21.20 15.29
C PRO A 133 -13.87 -19.81 15.47
N LEU A 134 -13.80 -19.05 14.38
CA LEU A 134 -13.47 -17.63 14.42
C LEU A 134 -14.53 -16.87 15.22
N GLY A 135 -14.10 -15.83 15.92
CA GLY A 135 -14.96 -15.00 16.76
C GLY A 135 -14.74 -13.52 16.52
N LEU A 136 -15.44 -12.72 17.34
CA LEU A 136 -15.20 -11.29 17.48
C LEU A 136 -14.82 -10.98 18.93
N ALA A 137 -13.84 -10.09 19.12
CA ALA A 137 -13.39 -9.65 20.44
C ALA A 137 -13.15 -8.14 20.46
N ARG A 138 -13.33 -7.52 21.63
CA ARG A 138 -13.08 -6.08 21.81
C ARG A 138 -11.61 -5.73 22.10
N GLY A 139 -10.79 -6.72 22.39
CA GLY A 139 -9.38 -6.55 22.68
C GLY A 139 -8.67 -7.89 22.84
N PRO A 140 -7.33 -7.89 22.85
CA PRO A 140 -6.54 -9.08 23.08
C PRO A 140 -6.67 -9.56 24.53
N ASP A 141 -6.68 -10.88 24.70
CA ASP A 141 -6.60 -11.54 26.00
C ASP A 141 -5.77 -12.84 25.85
N ALA A 142 -5.51 -13.53 26.97
CA ALA A 142 -4.70 -14.76 26.95
C ALA A 142 -5.34 -15.92 26.14
N THR A 143 -6.60 -15.78 25.73
CA THR A 143 -7.38 -16.82 25.04
C THR A 143 -7.65 -16.49 23.58
N ARG A 144 -7.32 -15.27 23.11
CA ARG A 144 -7.69 -14.78 21.78
C ARG A 144 -6.55 -14.04 21.09
N VAL A 145 -6.35 -14.36 19.82
CA VAL A 145 -5.39 -13.68 18.94
C VAL A 145 -6.16 -12.81 17.95
N LEU A 146 -5.85 -11.51 17.92
CA LEU A 146 -6.49 -10.51 17.04
C LEU A 146 -5.60 -10.13 15.85
N ASP A 147 -4.34 -10.55 15.90
CA ASP A 147 -3.27 -10.15 15.02
C ASP A 147 -3.05 -11.22 13.95
N PHE A 148 -3.25 -10.84 12.69
CA PHE A 148 -3.20 -11.76 11.54
C PHE A 148 -2.10 -11.35 10.58
N TYR A 149 -1.39 -12.34 10.06
CA TYR A 149 -0.62 -12.17 8.84
C TYR A 149 -1.53 -12.42 7.63
N PHE A 150 -1.43 -11.57 6.61
CA PHE A 150 -1.94 -11.91 5.29
C PHE A 150 -0.77 -11.96 4.32
N GLN A 151 -0.83 -12.91 3.40
CA GLN A 151 0.12 -13.02 2.30
C GLN A 151 -0.68 -13.14 1.01
N LEU A 152 -0.21 -12.47 -0.04
CA LEU A 152 -0.74 -12.67 -1.37
C LEU A 152 -0.41 -14.10 -1.83
N CYS A 153 -1.44 -14.86 -2.21
CA CYS A 153 -1.32 -16.20 -2.81
C CYS A 153 -1.31 -16.11 -4.33
#